data_AF-A0A2N5X1S0-F1
#
_entry.id   AF-A0A2N5X1S0-F1
#
_cell.length_a   1.000
_cell.length_b   1.000
_cell.length_c   1.000
_cell.angle_alpha   90.00
_cell.angle_beta   90.00
_cell.angle_gamma   90.00
#
_symmetry.space_group_name_H-M   'P 1'
#
loop_
_entity.id
_entity.type
_entity.pdbx_description
1 polymer ?
#
loop_
_entity_poly.entity_id
_entity_poly.type
_entity_poly.pdbx_seq_one_letter_code
_entity_poly.pdbx_strand_id
1 'polypeptide(L)'
;MKTHYLAVALLSLSVTYAGDLKAATAAACFNARLVQQGVVVEQRYRTVDKFGGGKTISNSTQTLVGREKFKGKNALLARAEIKVTQGGVTTVVHSDSYILVQKSKKRVRSLGGVGQSFQNGIDQGTAEITFNPPQLFRYDVSPGQRHTQKFTITTKARGSLGGGTSSMKQTVTRKYLGRQTIKVPVGRRTTCKFKVVTTVRQFLVSSKIVSTEWYDVKSGMLIKESGGGSTTVLLKGSIDGVKI
;
A
#
# COMPACT_ATOMS: atom_id res chain seq x y z
N MET A 1 -6.24 -6.32 -27.88
CA MET A 1 -6.50 -5.82 -26.51
C MET A 1 -5.58 -6.53 -25.54
N LYS A 2 -4.54 -5.85 -25.02
CA LYS A 2 -3.56 -6.46 -24.09
C LYS A 2 -4.05 -6.28 -22.65
N THR A 3 -4.68 -7.31 -22.11
CA THR A 3 -5.08 -7.42 -20.71
C THR A 3 -3.81 -7.67 -19.87
N HIS A 4 -3.31 -6.67 -19.16
CA HIS A 4 -2.18 -6.84 -18.25
C HIS A 4 -2.64 -7.53 -16.97
N TYR A 5 -2.49 -8.85 -16.95
CA TYR A 5 -2.64 -9.67 -15.75
C TYR A 5 -1.41 -9.50 -14.84
N LEU A 6 -1.59 -8.86 -13.69
CA LEU A 6 -0.65 -8.92 -12.57
C LEU A 6 -0.78 -10.28 -11.87
N ALA A 7 0.20 -11.18 -12.06
CA ALA A 7 0.35 -12.40 -11.27
C ALA A 7 1.81 -12.95 -11.25
N VAL A 8 2.53 -12.65 -10.16
CA VAL A 8 3.37 -13.49 -9.26
C VAL A 8 3.95 -14.86 -9.69
N ALA A 9 5.26 -15.09 -9.38
CA ALA A 9 5.81 -16.23 -8.57
C ALA A 9 7.37 -16.31 -8.41
N LEU A 10 7.81 -16.69 -7.17
CA LEU A 10 8.94 -17.57 -6.65
C LEU A 10 10.41 -17.39 -7.14
N LEU A 11 11.54 -17.68 -6.44
CA LEU A 11 11.96 -18.40 -5.20
C LEU A 11 13.47 -18.08 -4.88
N SER A 12 13.92 -18.12 -3.62
CA SER A 12 15.20 -18.73 -3.09
C SER A 12 15.73 -18.11 -1.77
N LEU A 13 16.35 -18.99 -0.95
CA LEU A 13 16.99 -18.84 0.38
C LEU A 13 18.31 -18.00 0.32
N SER A 14 19.07 -17.60 1.36
CA SER A 14 19.23 -17.92 2.80
C SER A 14 20.13 -16.85 3.47
N VAL A 15 20.39 -17.04 4.78
CA VAL A 15 21.50 -16.57 5.62
C VAL A 15 21.21 -15.38 6.56
N THR A 16 21.20 -15.76 7.83
CA THR A 16 21.09 -15.01 9.08
C THR A 16 22.34 -14.21 9.39
N TYR A 17 22.17 -12.94 9.75
CA TYR A 17 23.05 -12.24 10.70
C TYR A 17 22.17 -11.73 11.83
N ALA A 18 22.24 -12.43 12.96
CA ALA A 18 21.61 -12.06 14.22
C ALA A 18 22.51 -11.03 14.92
N GLY A 19 22.32 -9.76 14.58
CA GLY A 19 22.77 -8.63 15.40
C GLY A 19 21.55 -8.06 16.12
N ASP A 20 21.32 -8.52 17.35
CA ASP A 20 20.56 -7.92 18.45
C ASP A 20 19.39 -6.93 18.14
N LEU A 21 18.58 -7.20 17.10
CA LEU A 21 17.29 -6.53 16.89
C LEU A 21 16.23 -7.22 17.75
N LYS A 22 16.44 -7.21 19.08
CA LYS A 22 15.54 -7.75 20.10
C LYS A 22 14.09 -7.41 19.77
N ALA A 23 13.26 -8.44 19.64
CA ALA A 23 11.84 -8.56 20.04
C ALA A 23 10.91 -7.34 19.98
N ALA A 24 11.22 -6.31 19.21
CA ALA A 24 10.54 -5.03 19.33
C ALA A 24 9.33 -5.02 18.40
N THR A 25 8.16 -4.81 19.01
CA THR A 25 6.87 -4.73 18.32
C THR A 25 6.90 -3.81 17.09
N ALA A 26 6.10 -4.15 16.09
CA ALA A 26 5.87 -3.33 14.91
C ALA A 26 5.23 -1.97 15.21
N ALA A 27 4.84 -1.73 16.46
CA ALA A 27 4.26 -0.49 16.94
C ALA A 27 5.15 0.73 16.66
N ALA A 28 6.47 0.55 16.57
CA ALA A 28 7.40 1.63 16.25
C ALA A 28 7.32 2.10 14.80
N CYS A 29 6.63 1.36 13.93
CA CYS A 29 6.35 1.77 12.55
C CYS A 29 4.91 2.25 12.37
N PHE A 30 4.14 2.36 13.46
CA PHE A 30 2.90 3.13 13.46
C PHE A 30 3.23 4.58 13.80
N ASN A 31 2.98 5.48 12.87
CA ASN A 31 3.13 6.91 13.11
C ASN A 31 1.76 7.57 13.28
N ALA A 32 1.47 8.04 14.50
CA ALA A 32 0.21 8.72 14.81
C ALA A 32 0.07 10.07 14.09
N ARG A 33 1.17 10.69 13.63
CA ARG A 33 1.13 11.92 12.83
C ARG A 33 0.46 11.67 11.48
N LEU A 34 0.74 10.56 10.81
CA LEU A 34 0.16 10.20 9.50
C LEU A 34 -1.38 10.06 9.47
N VAL A 35 -2.04 10.12 10.63
CA VAL A 35 -3.50 10.03 10.78
C VAL A 35 -4.08 11.25 11.49
N GLN A 36 -3.33 12.35 11.54
CA GLN A 36 -3.80 13.64 12.02
C GLN A 36 -4.25 14.50 10.84
N GLN A 37 -5.35 15.22 11.02
CA GLN A 37 -5.85 16.18 10.04
C GLN A 37 -4.80 17.26 9.76
N GLY A 38 -4.74 17.71 8.50
CA GLY A 38 -3.79 18.71 8.00
C GLY A 38 -2.42 18.14 7.61
N VAL A 39 -2.14 16.87 7.90
CA VAL A 39 -0.83 16.29 7.56
C VAL A 39 -0.69 16.08 6.07
N VAL A 40 0.46 16.49 5.54
CA VAL A 40 0.85 16.31 4.15
C VAL A 40 2.01 15.32 4.08
N VAL A 41 1.87 14.33 3.20
CA VAL A 41 2.89 13.30 2.94
C VAL A 41 3.22 13.33 1.47
N GLU A 42 4.50 13.53 1.16
CA GLU A 42 4.98 13.46 -0.21
C GLU A 42 5.90 12.25 -0.38
N GLN A 43 5.77 11.57 -1.50
CA GLN A 43 6.51 10.35 -1.79
C GLN A 43 6.92 10.30 -3.25
N ARG A 44 8.14 9.85 -3.49
CA ARG A 44 8.60 9.47 -4.83
C ARG A 44 9.13 8.06 -4.78
N TYR A 45 8.53 7.17 -5.55
CA TYR A 45 8.95 5.78 -5.66
C TYR A 45 9.51 5.48 -7.05
N ARG A 46 10.40 4.49 -7.08
CA ARG A 46 10.76 3.77 -8.29
C ARG A 46 10.31 2.33 -8.16
N THR A 47 9.56 1.86 -9.14
CA THR A 47 9.23 0.44 -9.30
C THR A 47 10.00 -0.10 -10.49
N VAL A 48 10.63 -1.26 -10.30
CA VAL A 48 11.26 -2.04 -11.36
C VAL A 48 10.49 -3.35 -11.46
N ASP A 49 9.92 -3.59 -12.64
CA ASP A 49 9.36 -4.90 -13.00
C ASP A 49 10.49 -5.83 -13.43
N LYS A 50 10.57 -7.00 -12.79
CA LYS A 50 11.60 -8.00 -13.07
C LYS A 50 11.30 -8.82 -14.32
N PHE A 51 10.06 -8.84 -14.79
CA PHE A 51 9.66 -9.65 -15.94
C PHE A 51 9.69 -8.85 -17.25
N GLY A 52 9.34 -7.57 -17.21
CA GLY A 52 9.39 -6.69 -18.39
C GLY A 52 10.57 -5.71 -18.45
N GLY A 53 11.41 -5.65 -17.41
CA GLY A 53 12.49 -4.64 -17.28
C GLY A 53 11.99 -3.20 -17.14
N GLY A 54 10.67 -3.00 -17.14
CA GLY A 54 10.02 -1.70 -17.08
C GLY A 54 10.34 -0.97 -15.79
N LYS A 55 10.76 0.29 -15.94
CA LYS A 55 10.97 1.21 -14.82
C LYS A 55 9.84 2.23 -14.80
N THR A 56 9.18 2.30 -13.65
CA THR A 56 8.10 3.25 -13.40
C THR A 56 8.50 4.18 -12.28
N ILE A 57 8.25 5.48 -12.46
CA ILE A 57 8.38 6.49 -11.40
C ILE A 57 6.99 6.91 -10.97
N SER A 58 6.72 6.88 -9.68
CA SER A 58 5.50 7.42 -9.09
C SER A 58 5.84 8.56 -8.15
N ASN A 59 5.15 9.68 -8.28
CA ASN A 59 5.16 10.78 -7.31
C ASN A 59 3.76 10.85 -6.71
N SER A 60 3.67 11.02 -5.40
CA SER A 60 2.40 11.10 -4.69
C SER A 60 2.47 12.23 -3.67
N THR A 61 1.40 13.03 -3.61
CA THR A 61 1.15 13.96 -2.52
C THR A 61 -0.19 13.59 -1.90
N GLN A 62 -0.18 13.29 -0.60
CA GLN A 62 -1.36 12.91 0.16
C GLN A 62 -1.59 13.90 1.30
N THR A 63 -2.83 14.36 1.45
CA THR A 63 -3.28 15.22 2.55
C THR A 63 -4.34 14.52 3.38
N LEU A 64 -4.20 14.54 4.70
CA LEU A 64 -5.23 14.09 5.63
C LEU A 64 -6.24 15.23 5.83
N VAL A 65 -7.37 15.17 5.14
CA VAL A 65 -8.32 16.29 5.05
C VAL A 65 -9.12 16.47 6.33
N GLY A 66 -9.56 15.37 6.95
CA GLY A 66 -10.46 15.42 8.10
C GLY A 66 -11.47 14.28 8.09
N ARG A 67 -12.57 14.42 8.83
CA ARG A 67 -13.62 13.41 8.89
C ARG A 67 -14.62 13.59 7.76
N GLU A 68 -14.98 12.50 7.09
CA GLU A 68 -15.96 12.46 6.02
C GLU A 68 -16.78 11.16 6.10
N LYS A 69 -17.94 11.11 5.46
CA LYS A 69 -18.72 9.87 5.36
C LYS A 69 -18.32 9.04 4.14
N PHE A 70 -18.19 7.74 4.34
CA PHE A 70 -18.08 6.77 3.25
C PHE A 70 -19.05 5.61 3.50
N LYS A 71 -19.99 5.42 2.58
CA LYS A 71 -21.08 4.43 2.71
C LYS A 71 -21.79 4.50 4.07
N GLY A 72 -22.10 5.72 4.51
CA GLY A 72 -22.80 5.99 5.78
C GLY A 72 -21.92 5.89 7.03
N LYS A 73 -20.63 5.54 6.92
CA LYS A 73 -19.70 5.46 8.07
C LYS A 73 -18.81 6.69 8.13
N ASN A 74 -18.70 7.29 9.31
CA ASN A 74 -17.73 8.36 9.56
C ASN A 74 -16.31 7.78 9.52
N ALA A 75 -15.45 8.33 8.67
CA ALA A 75 -14.07 7.92 8.46
C ALA A 75 -13.15 9.12 8.33
N LEU A 76 -11.84 8.90 8.51
CA LEU A 76 -10.83 9.90 8.16
C LEU A 76 -10.57 9.82 6.65
N LEU A 77 -10.66 10.95 5.97
CA LEU A 77 -10.37 11.10 4.55
C LEU A 77 -8.89 11.46 4.33
N ALA A 78 -8.21 10.65 3.53
CA ALA A 78 -6.92 10.96 2.94
C ALA A 78 -7.11 11.20 1.44
N ARG A 79 -6.81 12.40 0.96
CA ARG A 79 -6.86 12.75 -0.47
C ARG A 79 -5.45 12.75 -1.04
N ALA A 80 -5.26 12.10 -2.17
CA ALA A 80 -3.97 11.99 -2.83
C ALA A 80 -4.06 12.36 -4.31
N GLU A 81 -2.98 12.94 -4.82
CA GLU A 81 -2.68 12.96 -6.25
C GLU A 81 -1.46 12.07 -6.47
N ILE A 82 -1.58 11.13 -7.40
CA ILE A 82 -0.52 10.17 -7.74
C ILE A 82 -0.21 10.30 -9.22
N LYS A 83 1.01 10.72 -9.56
CA LYS A 83 1.52 10.83 -10.92
C LYS A 83 2.50 9.70 -11.21
N VAL A 84 2.14 8.83 -12.13
CA VAL A 84 2.93 7.69 -12.58
C VAL A 84 3.43 7.94 -14.00
N THR A 85 4.72 7.74 -14.24
CA THR A 85 5.33 7.85 -15.57
C THR A 85 6.03 6.54 -15.95
N GLN A 86 5.67 6.00 -17.10
CA GLN A 86 6.23 4.77 -17.67
C GLN A 86 6.19 4.83 -19.20
N GLY A 87 7.33 4.57 -19.86
CA GLY A 87 7.39 4.46 -21.32
C GLY A 87 6.85 5.68 -22.08
N GLY A 88 7.06 6.90 -21.56
CA GLY A 88 6.54 8.14 -22.14
C GLY A 88 5.06 8.44 -21.84
N VAL A 89 4.32 7.48 -21.27
CA VAL A 89 2.95 7.68 -20.81
C VAL A 89 2.94 8.24 -19.39
N THR A 90 2.11 9.24 -19.15
CA THR A 90 1.86 9.78 -17.82
C THR A 90 0.42 9.51 -17.41
N THR A 91 0.24 8.85 -16.27
CA THR A 91 -1.06 8.66 -15.63
C THR A 91 -1.11 9.49 -14.35
N VAL A 92 -2.16 10.29 -14.18
CA VAL A 92 -2.46 11.00 -12.93
C VAL A 92 -3.69 10.37 -12.30
N VAL A 93 -3.66 10.10 -11.01
CA VAL A 93 -4.80 9.57 -10.26
C VAL A 93 -5.09 10.51 -9.10
N HIS A 94 -6.31 11.05 -9.07
CA HIS A 94 -6.85 11.70 -7.87
C HIS A 94 -7.58 10.65 -7.05
N SER A 95 -7.20 10.45 -5.80
CA SER A 95 -7.72 9.37 -4.97
C SER A 95 -8.14 9.87 -3.59
N ASP A 96 -9.34 9.50 -3.18
CA ASP A 96 -9.84 9.61 -1.82
C ASP A 96 -9.82 8.24 -1.16
N SER A 97 -9.18 8.14 0.00
CA SER A 97 -9.09 6.93 0.82
C SER A 97 -9.74 7.16 2.17
N TYR A 98 -10.61 6.23 2.60
CA TYR A 98 -11.39 6.36 3.83
C TYR A 98 -10.93 5.33 4.86
N ILE A 99 -10.40 5.81 5.99
CA ILE A 99 -9.80 4.96 7.01
C ILE A 99 -10.40 5.17 8.40
N LEU A 100 -10.48 4.09 9.18
CA LEU A 100 -10.78 4.12 10.60
C LEU A 100 -9.50 3.85 11.38
N VAL A 101 -9.21 4.69 12.38
CA VAL A 101 -7.96 4.57 13.14
C VAL A 101 -8.24 4.31 14.61
N GLN A 102 -7.67 3.23 15.13
CA GLN A 102 -7.68 2.91 16.56
C GLN A 102 -6.27 3.16 17.11
N LYS A 103 -5.99 4.44 17.45
CA LYS A 103 -4.65 4.90 17.86
C LYS A 103 -4.09 4.10 19.06
N SER A 104 -4.90 3.88 20.10
CA SER A 104 -4.50 3.12 21.29
C SER A 104 -4.07 1.68 20.98
N LYS A 105 -4.74 1.05 20.00
CA LYS A 105 -4.41 -0.31 19.54
C LYS A 105 -3.40 -0.33 18.39
N LYS A 106 -2.98 0.84 17.87
CA LYS A 106 -2.09 0.95 16.70
C LYS A 106 -2.60 0.13 15.51
N ARG A 107 -3.89 0.31 15.21
CA ARG A 107 -4.59 -0.38 14.11
C ARG A 107 -5.25 0.63 13.17
N VAL A 108 -5.19 0.34 11.88
CA VAL A 108 -5.87 1.11 10.84
C VAL A 108 -6.77 0.15 10.06
N ARG A 109 -8.00 0.56 9.76
CA ARG A 109 -8.89 -0.16 8.86
C ARG A 109 -9.19 0.68 7.63
N SER A 110 -8.95 0.16 6.45
CA SER A 110 -9.38 0.79 5.20
C SER A 110 -10.80 0.36 4.87
N LEU A 111 -11.70 1.33 4.71
CA LEU A 111 -13.06 1.08 4.22
C LEU A 111 -13.10 0.92 2.71
N GLY A 112 -12.15 1.55 2.01
CA GLY A 112 -12.17 1.70 0.57
C GLY A 112 -11.73 3.10 0.14
N GLY A 113 -12.09 3.44 -1.09
CA GLY A 113 -11.73 4.72 -1.69
C GLY A 113 -12.40 4.95 -3.03
N VAL A 114 -12.26 6.18 -3.52
CA VAL A 114 -12.68 6.58 -4.87
C VAL A 114 -11.44 7.11 -5.58
N GLY A 115 -11.23 6.69 -6.82
CA GLY A 115 -10.12 7.15 -7.64
C GLY A 115 -10.59 7.55 -9.02
N GLN A 116 -10.16 8.71 -9.52
CA GLN A 116 -10.31 9.12 -10.91
C GLN A 116 -8.94 9.14 -11.57
N SER A 117 -8.81 8.53 -12.75
CA SER A 117 -7.53 8.45 -13.45
C SER A 117 -7.56 9.17 -14.78
N PHE A 118 -6.46 9.85 -15.10
CA PHE A 118 -6.23 10.58 -16.33
C PHE A 118 -4.97 10.02 -17.00
N GLN A 119 -5.04 9.72 -18.29
CA GLN A 119 -3.88 9.28 -19.08
C GLN A 119 -3.54 10.36 -20.09
N ASN A 120 -2.35 10.94 -19.98
CA ASN A 120 -1.90 12.08 -20.78
C ASN A 120 -2.93 13.24 -20.81
N GLY A 121 -3.58 13.49 -19.67
CA GLY A 121 -4.61 14.53 -19.52
C GLY A 121 -6.04 14.10 -19.89
N ILE A 122 -6.22 12.91 -20.47
CA ILE A 122 -7.53 12.40 -20.89
C ILE A 122 -8.16 11.60 -19.75
N ASP A 123 -9.38 11.97 -19.34
CA ASP A 123 -10.14 11.23 -18.32
C ASP A 123 -10.42 9.79 -18.76
N GLN A 124 -10.01 8.84 -17.93
CA GLN A 124 -10.22 7.39 -18.13
C GLN A 124 -11.40 6.87 -17.32
N GLY A 125 -11.96 7.68 -16.43
CA GLY A 125 -13.08 7.34 -15.57
C GLY A 125 -12.72 7.25 -14.08
N THR A 126 -13.73 6.85 -13.31
CA THR A 126 -13.71 6.75 -11.86
C THR A 126 -13.96 5.32 -11.41
N ALA A 127 -13.25 4.88 -10.38
CA ALA A 127 -13.47 3.63 -9.68
C ALA A 127 -13.70 3.86 -8.19
N GLU A 128 -14.77 3.29 -7.64
CA GLU A 128 -15.01 3.18 -6.20
C GLU A 128 -14.69 1.76 -5.75
N ILE A 129 -13.79 1.63 -4.77
CA ILE A 129 -13.41 0.38 -4.15
C ILE A 129 -13.99 0.35 -2.74
N THR A 130 -14.61 -0.78 -2.35
CA THR A 130 -15.11 -1.01 -0.99
C THR A 130 -14.57 -2.33 -0.43
N PHE A 131 -14.13 -2.32 0.83
CA PHE A 131 -13.69 -3.51 1.56
C PHE A 131 -14.75 -3.96 2.58
N ASN A 132 -15.17 -5.23 2.50
CA ASN A 132 -16.12 -5.81 3.46
C ASN A 132 -15.68 -7.20 3.98
N PRO A 133 -15.34 -7.34 5.27
CA PRO A 133 -15.14 -6.27 6.24
C PRO A 133 -13.97 -5.33 5.84
N PRO A 134 -13.85 -4.14 6.46
CA PRO A 134 -12.74 -3.22 6.22
C PRO A 134 -11.37 -3.90 6.39
N GLN A 135 -10.45 -3.65 5.46
CA GLN A 135 -9.11 -4.25 5.49
C GLN A 135 -8.33 -3.74 6.70
N LEU A 136 -7.82 -4.64 7.54
CA LEU A 136 -7.17 -4.34 8.81
C LEU A 136 -5.64 -4.39 8.69
N PHE A 137 -5.01 -3.28 9.05
CA PHE A 137 -3.57 -3.16 9.24
C PHE A 137 -3.26 -3.10 10.74
N ARG A 138 -2.47 -4.06 11.22
CA ARG A 138 -2.05 -4.17 12.62
C ARG A 138 -0.57 -3.83 12.78
N TYR A 139 -0.26 -2.98 13.74
CA TYR A 139 1.09 -2.67 14.18
C TYR A 139 1.33 -3.11 15.64
N ASP A 140 0.31 -3.56 16.35
CA ASP A 140 0.37 -4.14 17.69
C ASP A 140 0.82 -5.61 17.69
N VAL A 141 1.84 -5.94 16.89
CA VAL A 141 2.33 -7.31 16.72
C VAL A 141 3.81 -7.42 17.08
N SER A 142 4.17 -8.53 17.72
CA SER A 142 5.55 -8.91 18.04
C SER A 142 6.17 -9.76 16.91
N PRO A 143 7.51 -9.82 16.79
CA PRO A 143 8.15 -10.63 15.75
C PRO A 143 7.64 -12.08 15.78
N GLY A 144 7.41 -12.65 14.59
CA GLY A 144 6.85 -13.99 14.44
C GLY A 144 5.31 -14.04 14.44
N GLN A 145 4.63 -13.07 15.07
CA GLN A 145 3.17 -13.02 15.05
C GLN A 145 2.64 -12.71 13.65
N ARG A 146 1.48 -13.29 13.34
CA ARG A 146 0.77 -13.11 12.07
C ARG A 146 -0.71 -12.82 12.31
N HIS A 147 -1.31 -12.10 11.39
CA HIS A 147 -2.74 -11.93 11.33
C HIS A 147 -3.24 -12.31 9.93
N THR A 148 -4.31 -13.09 9.88
CA THR A 148 -5.00 -13.45 8.64
C THR A 148 -6.39 -12.84 8.65
N GLN A 149 -6.74 -12.17 7.55
CA GLN A 149 -8.06 -11.59 7.34
C GLN A 149 -8.61 -12.05 5.99
N LYS A 150 -9.91 -12.39 5.97
CA LYS A 150 -10.68 -12.58 4.75
C LYS A 150 -11.60 -11.38 4.56
N PHE A 151 -11.65 -10.84 3.36
CA PHE A 151 -12.58 -9.77 2.99
C PHE A 151 -12.93 -9.81 1.52
N THR A 152 -14.06 -9.21 1.16
CA THR A 152 -14.49 -9.00 -0.21
C THR A 152 -14.10 -7.59 -0.63
N ILE A 153 -13.55 -7.49 -1.84
CA ILE A 153 -13.32 -6.22 -2.53
C ILE A 153 -14.43 -6.09 -3.55
N THR A 154 -15.17 -4.99 -3.51
CA THR A 154 -16.13 -4.61 -4.55
C THR A 154 -15.61 -3.37 -5.25
N THR A 155 -15.51 -3.43 -6.58
CA THR A 155 -15.09 -2.30 -7.41
C THR A 155 -16.25 -1.90 -8.32
N LYS A 156 -16.66 -0.63 -8.24
CA LYS A 156 -17.63 -0.02 -9.14
C LYS A 156 -16.89 0.98 -10.01
N ALA A 157 -16.78 0.69 -11.31
CA ALA A 157 -16.12 1.55 -12.28
C ALA A 157 -17.15 2.24 -13.18
N ARG A 158 -16.83 3.48 -13.60
CA ARG A 158 -17.55 4.25 -14.60
C ARG A 158 -16.54 4.98 -15.47
N GLY A 159 -16.69 4.94 -16.79
CA GLY A 159 -15.82 5.66 -17.72
C GLY A 159 -16.43 5.76 -19.12
N SER A 160 -15.67 6.35 -20.04
CA SER A 160 -16.08 6.61 -21.43
C SER A 160 -16.41 5.35 -22.23
N LEU A 161 -15.85 4.20 -21.83
CA LEU A 161 -16.09 2.89 -22.45
C LEU A 161 -17.16 2.05 -21.72
N GLY A 162 -17.93 2.67 -20.81
CA GLY A 162 -18.94 2.01 -20.00
C GLY A 162 -18.55 1.85 -18.53
N GLY A 163 -19.42 1.20 -17.76
CA GLY A 163 -19.23 0.97 -16.33
C GLY A 163 -19.56 -0.46 -15.93
N GLY A 164 -19.18 -0.84 -14.71
CA GLY A 164 -19.42 -2.18 -14.22
C GLY A 164 -19.18 -2.32 -12.73
N THR A 165 -19.78 -3.36 -12.15
CA THR A 165 -19.47 -3.77 -10.78
C THR A 165 -18.81 -5.13 -10.83
N SER A 166 -17.65 -5.26 -10.20
CA SER A 166 -16.98 -6.53 -9.98
C SER A 166 -16.70 -6.73 -8.51
N SER A 167 -16.58 -7.99 -8.10
CA SER A 167 -16.22 -8.34 -6.74
C SER A 167 -15.32 -9.57 -6.70
N MET A 168 -14.40 -9.57 -5.73
CA MET A 168 -13.45 -10.67 -5.52
C MET A 168 -13.22 -10.90 -4.04
N LYS A 169 -12.98 -12.16 -3.67
CA LYS A 169 -12.65 -12.53 -2.29
C LYS A 169 -11.13 -12.53 -2.13
N GLN A 170 -10.64 -11.90 -1.08
CA GLN A 170 -9.22 -11.83 -0.76
C GLN A 170 -8.98 -12.38 0.65
N THR A 171 -7.93 -13.19 0.78
CA THR A 171 -7.37 -13.62 2.07
C THR A 171 -5.98 -13.06 2.20
N VAL A 172 -5.74 -12.19 3.18
CA VAL A 172 -4.42 -11.59 3.44
C VAL A 172 -3.88 -12.13 4.75
N THR A 173 -2.68 -12.71 4.71
CA THR A 173 -1.90 -13.07 5.90
C THR A 173 -0.68 -12.19 5.98
N ARG A 174 -0.57 -11.40 7.04
CA ARG A 174 0.56 -10.49 7.29
C ARG A 174 1.32 -10.93 8.52
N LYS A 175 2.57 -11.33 8.35
CA LYS A 175 3.49 -11.77 9.42
C LYS A 175 4.57 -10.71 9.64
N TYR A 176 4.74 -10.27 10.88
CA TYR A 176 5.85 -9.39 11.24
C TYR A 176 7.11 -10.21 11.46
N LEU A 177 8.20 -9.85 10.77
CA LEU A 177 9.47 -10.57 10.83
C LEU A 177 10.47 -9.94 11.80
N GLY A 178 10.16 -8.77 12.36
CA GLY A 178 11.07 -8.00 13.20
C GLY A 178 11.60 -6.76 12.49
N ARG A 179 12.51 -6.07 13.18
CA ARG A 179 13.19 -4.91 12.61
C ARG A 179 14.34 -5.35 11.72
N GLN A 180 14.70 -4.52 10.74
CA GLN A 180 15.88 -4.70 9.90
C GLN A 180 16.39 -3.33 9.46
N THR A 181 17.71 -3.13 9.50
CA THR A 181 18.35 -1.97 8.86
C THR A 181 18.61 -2.27 7.38
N ILE A 182 18.16 -1.39 6.49
CA ILE A 182 18.36 -1.50 5.04
C ILE A 182 19.00 -0.23 4.48
N LYS A 183 19.79 -0.37 3.41
CA LYS A 183 20.32 0.76 2.62
C LYS A 183 19.45 0.94 1.39
N VAL A 184 18.92 2.15 1.21
CA VAL A 184 18.05 2.56 0.10
C VAL A 184 18.49 3.96 -0.38
N PRO A 185 17.94 4.50 -1.49
CA PRO A 185 18.31 5.82 -1.98
C PRO A 185 18.10 6.95 -0.95
N VAL A 186 17.08 6.85 -0.09
CA VAL A 186 16.88 7.77 1.04
C VAL A 186 17.83 7.50 2.23
N GLY A 187 18.92 6.76 2.05
CA GLY A 187 19.92 6.49 3.09
C GLY A 187 19.73 5.15 3.84
N ARG A 188 20.36 5.04 5.01
CA ARG A 188 20.23 3.87 5.90
C ARG A 188 19.00 4.04 6.78
N ARG A 189 18.10 3.05 6.77
CA ARG A 189 16.81 3.08 7.49
C ARG A 189 16.63 1.86 8.36
N THR A 190 16.19 2.06 9.59
CA THR A 190 15.71 0.98 10.46
C THR A 190 14.23 0.78 10.18
N THR A 191 13.83 -0.42 9.80
CA THR A 191 12.48 -0.70 9.28
C THR A 191 11.81 -1.85 10.00
N CYS A 192 10.47 -1.86 10.08
CA CYS A 192 9.67 -3.04 10.39
C CYS A 192 9.44 -3.84 9.10
N LYS A 193 9.89 -5.10 9.09
CA LYS A 193 9.74 -6.00 7.95
C LYS A 193 8.51 -6.88 8.10
N PHE A 194 7.66 -6.91 7.09
CA PHE A 194 6.48 -7.77 7.04
C PHE A 194 6.56 -8.70 5.83
N LYS A 195 6.17 -9.96 6.02
CA LYS A 195 5.83 -10.86 4.93
C LYS A 195 4.32 -10.86 4.75
N VAL A 196 3.87 -10.55 3.55
CA VAL A 196 2.45 -10.53 3.19
C VAL A 196 2.19 -11.64 2.19
N VAL A 197 1.16 -12.44 2.47
CA VAL A 197 0.65 -13.47 1.58
C VAL A 197 -0.80 -13.14 1.28
N THR A 198 -1.09 -12.82 0.03
CA THR A 198 -2.42 -12.46 -0.45
C THR A 198 -2.92 -13.55 -1.38
N THR A 199 -4.03 -14.19 -1.04
CA THR A 199 -4.73 -15.10 -1.94
C THR A 199 -5.96 -14.40 -2.48
N VAL A 200 -6.05 -14.27 -3.80
CA VAL A 200 -7.22 -13.71 -4.50
C VAL A 200 -8.01 -14.87 -5.10
N ARG A 201 -9.32 -14.87 -4.89
CA ARG A 201 -10.24 -15.83 -5.51
C ARG A 201 -11.30 -15.08 -6.29
N GLN A 202 -11.35 -15.34 -7.59
CA GLN A 202 -12.35 -14.81 -8.51
C GLN A 202 -12.91 -15.98 -9.31
N PHE A 203 -14.20 -16.26 -9.14
CA PHE A 203 -14.86 -17.47 -9.66
C PHE A 203 -14.11 -18.76 -9.28
N LEU A 204 -13.76 -19.58 -10.28
CA LEU A 204 -13.04 -20.85 -10.13
C LEU A 204 -11.52 -20.69 -10.07
N VAL A 205 -10.99 -19.48 -10.28
CA VAL A 205 -9.55 -19.23 -10.30
C VAL A 205 -9.09 -18.66 -8.96
N SER A 206 -7.98 -19.21 -8.45
CA SER A 206 -7.28 -18.67 -7.29
C SER A 206 -5.83 -18.34 -7.63
N SER A 207 -5.37 -17.16 -7.24
CA SER A 207 -3.98 -16.75 -7.36
C SER A 207 -3.39 -16.43 -5.99
N LYS A 208 -2.09 -16.64 -5.82
CA LYS A 208 -1.38 -16.39 -4.57
C LYS A 208 -0.22 -15.44 -4.83
N ILE A 209 -0.21 -14.36 -4.06
CA ILE A 209 0.78 -13.29 -4.09
C ILE A 209 1.58 -13.30 -2.81
N VAL A 210 2.91 -13.26 -2.92
CA VAL A 210 3.81 -13.09 -1.77
C VAL A 210 4.61 -11.81 -1.99
N SER A 211 4.53 -10.92 -1.03
CA SER A 211 5.36 -9.72 -0.97
C SER A 211 6.02 -9.57 0.40
N THR A 212 7.06 -8.75 0.42
CA THR A 212 7.71 -8.28 1.64
C THR A 212 7.68 -6.77 1.64
N GLU A 213 7.26 -6.20 2.76
CA GLU A 213 7.13 -4.75 2.96
C GLU A 213 8.10 -4.32 4.06
N TRP A 214 8.73 -3.17 3.89
CA TRP A 214 9.61 -2.55 4.89
C TRP A 214 9.09 -1.15 5.20
N TYR A 215 8.60 -0.93 6.41
CA TYR A 215 8.13 0.38 6.88
C TYR A 215 9.18 1.01 7.79
N ASP A 216 9.51 2.27 7.61
CA ASP A 216 10.48 2.95 8.46
C ASP A 216 9.97 3.14 9.89
N VAL A 217 10.88 2.92 10.83
CA VAL A 217 10.64 3.17 12.25
C VAL A 217 10.53 4.67 12.49
N LYS A 218 9.57 5.10 13.29
CA LYS A 218 9.15 6.50 13.53
C LYS A 218 8.31 7.11 12.42
N SER A 219 8.78 7.14 11.17
CA SER A 219 7.98 7.79 10.10
C SER A 219 6.75 6.98 9.73
N GLY A 220 6.82 5.64 9.81
CA GLY A 220 5.76 4.74 9.39
C GLY A 220 5.56 4.68 7.87
N MET A 221 6.44 5.30 7.09
CA MET A 221 6.37 5.30 5.63
C MET A 221 6.89 3.98 5.06
N LEU A 222 6.30 3.52 3.96
CA LEU A 222 6.81 2.38 3.21
C LEU A 222 8.14 2.76 2.54
N ILE A 223 9.21 2.07 2.85
CA ILE A 223 10.54 2.32 2.29
C ILE A 223 10.82 1.44 1.09
N LYS A 224 10.35 0.20 1.17
CA LYS A 224 10.56 -0.80 0.14
C LYS A 224 9.39 -1.78 0.16
N GLU A 225 9.02 -2.24 -1.02
CA GLU A 225 8.21 -3.43 -1.23
C GLU A 225 8.87 -4.30 -2.29
N SER A 226 8.86 -5.61 -2.09
CA SER A 226 9.33 -6.57 -3.07
C SER A 226 8.39 -7.76 -3.08
N GLY A 227 7.82 -8.06 -4.24
CA GLY A 227 6.84 -9.13 -4.37
C GLY A 227 6.17 -9.09 -5.73
N GLY A 228 5.54 -10.20 -6.10
CA GLY A 228 4.71 -10.28 -7.31
C GLY A 228 5.39 -9.83 -8.62
N GLY A 229 6.70 -10.06 -8.74
CA GLY A 229 7.45 -9.70 -9.94
C GLY A 229 8.09 -8.32 -9.94
N SER A 230 7.83 -7.48 -8.94
CA SER A 230 8.37 -6.12 -8.91
C SER A 230 9.11 -5.78 -7.62
N THR A 231 9.85 -4.68 -7.66
CA THR A 231 10.44 -4.07 -6.48
C THR A 231 10.23 -2.57 -6.53
N THR A 232 9.55 -2.05 -5.51
CA THR A 232 9.29 -0.63 -5.30
C THR A 232 10.18 -0.12 -4.19
N VAL A 233 10.87 1.00 -4.42
CA VAL A 233 11.79 1.61 -3.44
C VAL A 233 11.55 3.10 -3.37
N LEU A 234 11.52 3.64 -2.15
CA LEU A 234 11.41 5.07 -1.90
C LEU A 234 12.69 5.79 -2.35
N LEU A 235 12.52 6.79 -3.21
CA LEU A 235 13.57 7.70 -3.68
C LEU A 235 13.62 8.99 -2.86
N LYS A 236 12.46 9.52 -2.50
CA LYS A 236 12.29 10.72 -1.66
C LYS A 236 11.00 10.58 -0.85
N GLY A 237 10.98 11.08 0.38
CA GLY A 237 9.76 11.18 1.19
C GLY A 237 9.83 12.35 2.17
N SER A 238 8.68 12.94 2.47
CA SER A 238 8.53 13.98 3.48
C SER A 238 7.21 13.81 4.25
N ILE A 239 7.18 14.33 5.48
CA ILE A 239 5.97 14.52 6.28
C ILE A 239 5.98 15.98 6.73
N ASP A 240 4.98 16.76 6.33
CA ASP A 240 4.90 18.21 6.60
C ASP A 240 6.18 18.95 6.17
N GLY A 241 6.74 18.59 5.01
CA GLY A 241 7.98 19.15 4.48
C GLY A 241 9.28 18.64 5.13
N VAL A 242 9.18 17.93 6.26
CA VAL A 242 10.36 17.32 6.92
C VAL A 242 10.74 16.05 6.16
N LYS A 243 11.92 16.06 5.53
CA LYS A 243 12.46 14.91 4.81
C LYS A 243 12.67 13.75 5.78
N ILE A 244 12.29 12.56 5.36
CA ILE A 244 12.66 11.33 6.07
C ILE A 244 14.04 10.89 5.66
#